data_AF-A0A0D0B182-F1
#
_entry.id   AF-A0A0D0B182-F1
#
_cell.length_a   1.000
_cell.length_b   1.000
_cell.length_c   1.000
_cell.angle_alpha   90.00
_cell.angle_beta   90.00
_cell.angle_gamma   90.00
#
_symmetry.space_group_name_H-M   'P 1'
#
loop_
_entity.id
_entity.type
_entity.pdbx_description
1 polymer ?
#
loop_
_entity_poly.entity_id
_entity_poly.type
_entity_poly.pdbx_seq_one_letter_code
_entity_poly.pdbx_strand_id
1 'polypeptide(L)'
;MLNPSFESQVQEFEQYSVPSITINHDTPHNKTLWNEHSIIFLLCQSNAFPKVEHSTSHAAAEGSKFHQADWFFFIDEAHFIITAREPKAGKELVFRVAYGNITEVLVQLLLEVPVALFSATLPQLMLKQIIKSLNLSMDITDTFMLTTNRPNISHTVIPMVDSIKNLSNLKFLVSVPFNPPMSYPPKLIIFIDHKLSMAAVARYLNTCLPEAVHSNMLTTFQGINVTDVRLVVQFGVTIDICEREQHAR
;
A
#
# COMPACT_ATOMS: atom_id res chain seq x y z
N MET A 1 6.86 2.71 15.29
CA MET A 1 7.42 2.58 13.93
C MET A 1 6.57 3.41 12.99
N LEU A 2 7.18 4.34 12.28
CA LEU A 2 6.52 5.13 11.25
C LEU A 2 6.12 4.23 10.07
N ASN A 3 5.13 4.66 9.29
CA ASN A 3 4.72 3.92 8.10
C ASN A 3 5.72 4.29 6.99
N PRO A 4 6.58 3.35 6.51
CA PRO A 4 7.76 3.70 5.70
C PRO A 4 7.41 4.36 4.35
N SER A 5 6.15 4.31 3.92
CA SER A 5 5.66 4.97 2.71
C SER A 5 5.78 6.51 2.74
N PHE A 6 5.56 7.15 3.89
CA PHE A 6 5.51 8.61 3.96
C PHE A 6 6.89 9.25 4.06
N GLU A 7 7.84 8.60 4.73
CA GLU A 7 9.25 9.01 4.69
C GLU A 7 9.82 8.90 3.26
N SER A 8 9.50 7.83 2.53
CA SER A 8 9.89 7.71 1.13
C SER A 8 9.22 8.76 0.22
N GLN A 9 7.97 9.15 0.49
CA GLN A 9 7.30 10.23 -0.25
C GLN A 9 7.97 11.58 -0.02
N VAL A 10 8.29 11.95 1.24
CA VAL A 10 9.02 13.19 1.54
C VAL A 10 10.37 13.21 0.83
N GLN A 11 11.14 12.12 0.89
CA GLN A 11 12.42 11.98 0.18
C GLN A 11 12.28 12.06 -1.35
N GLU A 12 11.15 11.62 -1.91
CA GLU A 12 10.84 11.76 -3.34
C GLU A 12 10.55 13.23 -3.69
N PHE A 13 9.74 13.95 -2.90
CA PHE A 13 9.50 15.39 -3.11
C PHE A 13 10.76 16.25 -2.95
N GLU A 14 11.64 15.92 -1.99
CA GLU A 14 12.93 16.57 -1.80
C GLU A 14 13.83 16.45 -3.05
N GLN A 15 13.81 15.32 -3.76
CA GLN A 15 14.55 15.14 -5.03
C GLN A 15 14.08 16.11 -6.13
N TYR A 16 12.82 16.52 -6.10
CA TYR A 16 12.25 17.51 -7.01
C TYR A 16 12.30 18.95 -6.44
N SER A 17 13.03 19.18 -5.34
CA SER A 17 13.09 20.46 -4.63
C SER A 17 11.73 20.99 -4.17
N VAL A 18 10.77 20.10 -3.90
CA VAL A 18 9.43 20.45 -3.39
C VAL A 18 9.47 20.41 -1.86
N PRO A 19 9.33 21.55 -1.15
CA PRO A 19 9.41 21.58 0.30
C PRO A 19 8.24 20.82 0.92
N SER A 20 8.52 19.66 1.51
CA SER A 20 7.52 18.78 2.10
C SER A 20 7.92 18.30 3.49
N ILE A 21 6.92 18.06 4.35
CA ILE A 21 7.15 17.58 5.71
C ILE A 21 6.10 16.53 6.10
N THR A 22 6.53 15.55 6.88
CA THR A 22 5.68 14.57 7.55
C THR A 22 5.46 14.97 9.01
N ILE A 23 4.19 15.10 9.41
CA ILE A 23 3.78 15.52 10.76
C ILE A 23 3.21 14.33 11.53
N ASN A 24 3.86 13.97 12.63
CA ASN A 24 3.53 12.86 13.52
C ASN A 24 3.44 13.33 15.00
N HIS A 25 3.33 12.40 15.94
CA HIS A 25 3.22 12.71 17.37
C HIS A 25 4.50 13.30 18.01
N ASP A 26 5.65 13.12 17.36
CA ASP A 26 6.95 13.66 17.80
C ASP A 26 7.26 15.03 17.16
N THR A 27 6.39 15.53 16.26
CA THR A 27 6.64 16.77 15.53
C THR A 27 6.47 17.98 16.45
N PRO A 28 7.51 18.83 16.61
CA PRO A 28 7.46 19.93 17.57
C PRO A 28 6.47 21.02 17.13
N HIS A 29 5.80 21.63 18.11
CA HIS A 29 4.86 22.73 17.90
C HIS A 29 5.61 24.04 17.57
N ASN A 30 6.09 24.17 16.34
CA ASN A 30 6.89 25.31 15.88
C ASN A 30 6.15 26.09 14.78
N LYS A 31 5.79 27.36 15.04
CA LYS A 31 5.08 28.22 14.08
C LYS A 31 5.88 28.51 12.79
N THR A 32 7.21 28.43 12.83
CA THR A 32 8.06 28.64 11.66
C THR A 32 7.98 27.46 10.68
N LEU A 33 7.87 26.23 11.20
CA LEU A 33 7.77 24.98 10.44
C LEU A 33 6.67 25.02 9.37
N TRP A 34 5.50 25.56 9.73
CA TRP A 34 4.33 25.69 8.86
C TRP A 34 4.49 26.73 7.74
N ASN A 35 5.47 27.64 7.87
CA ASN A 35 5.72 28.71 6.91
C ASN A 35 6.80 28.35 5.87
N GLU A 36 7.56 27.29 6.12
CA GLU A 36 8.72 26.86 5.30
C GLU A 36 8.36 25.78 4.27
N HIS A 37 7.20 25.12 4.41
CA HIS A 37 6.81 23.97 3.59
C HIS A 37 5.61 24.30 2.70
N SER A 38 5.65 23.84 1.45
CA SER A 38 4.57 24.01 0.47
C SER A 38 3.60 22.82 0.43
N ILE A 39 4.07 21.63 0.82
CA ILE A 39 3.25 20.43 0.96
C ILE A 39 3.40 19.90 2.39
N ILE A 40 2.28 19.52 3.02
CA ILE A 40 2.25 19.06 4.40
C ILE A 40 1.53 17.72 4.47
N PHE A 41 2.25 16.66 4.82
CA PHE A 41 1.74 15.32 5.03
C PHE A 41 1.37 15.11 6.50
N LEU A 42 0.07 15.07 6.80
CA LEU A 42 -0.43 14.76 8.13
C LEU A 42 -0.45 13.23 8.34
N LEU A 43 0.54 12.69 9.07
CA LEU A 43 0.54 11.28 9.47
C LEU A 43 -0.47 11.04 10.59
N CYS A 44 -1.69 10.69 10.19
CA CYS A 44 -2.68 10.15 11.11
C CYS A 44 -2.31 8.71 11.51
N GLN A 45 -1.42 8.56 12.49
CA GLN A 45 -1.18 7.28 13.15
C GLN A 45 -2.41 6.87 13.98
N SER A 46 -2.67 5.57 14.05
CA SER A 46 -3.95 4.96 14.44
C SER A 46 -4.59 5.44 15.74
N ASN A 47 -3.79 6.01 16.64
CA ASN A 47 -4.15 6.32 18.02
C ASN A 47 -4.05 7.82 18.35
N ALA A 48 -3.72 8.68 17.38
CA ALA A 48 -3.35 10.08 17.61
C ALA A 48 -3.97 11.05 16.60
N PHE A 49 -5.30 11.18 16.63
CA PHE A 49 -5.82 12.55 16.73
C PHE A 49 -5.73 12.94 18.20
N PRO A 50 -4.78 13.80 18.60
CA PRO A 50 -4.83 14.38 19.94
C PRO A 50 -6.17 15.09 20.11
N LYS A 51 -6.74 15.05 21.33
CA LYS A 51 -7.95 15.82 21.65
C LYS A 51 -7.74 17.26 21.19
N VAL A 52 -8.75 17.80 20.49
CA VAL A 52 -8.65 18.95 19.58
C VAL A 52 -7.88 20.14 20.15
N GLU A 53 -8.00 20.38 21.46
CA GLU A 53 -7.32 21.41 22.27
C GLU A 53 -5.79 21.51 22.08
N HIS A 54 -5.11 20.44 21.65
CA HIS A 54 -3.66 20.43 21.40
C HIS A 54 -3.26 19.92 20.01
N SER A 55 -4.20 19.87 19.07
CA SER A 55 -3.93 19.35 17.73
C SER A 55 -3.05 20.31 16.91
N THR A 56 -2.00 19.76 16.29
CA THR A 56 -1.13 20.47 15.34
C THR A 56 -1.92 21.00 14.14
N SER A 57 -3.04 20.37 13.78
CA SER A 57 -4.03 20.86 12.82
C SER A 57 -4.68 22.20 13.19
N HIS A 58 -4.94 22.47 14.47
CA HIS A 58 -5.52 23.75 14.88
C HIS A 58 -4.51 24.90 14.74
N ALA A 59 -3.27 24.63 15.15
CA ALA A 59 -2.16 25.58 15.00
C ALA A 59 -1.75 25.83 13.54
N ALA A 60 -2.01 24.88 12.65
CA ALA A 60 -1.94 25.10 11.21
C ALA A 60 -3.06 26.06 10.76
N ALA A 61 -4.32 25.74 11.05
CA ALA A 61 -5.49 26.50 10.64
C ALA A 61 -5.52 27.96 11.15
N GLU A 62 -4.97 28.25 12.34
CA GLU A 62 -4.81 29.61 12.87
C GLU A 62 -3.71 30.45 12.17
N GLY A 63 -2.89 29.84 11.30
CA GLY A 63 -1.86 30.54 10.56
C GLY A 63 -2.42 31.44 9.47
N SER A 64 -2.13 32.74 9.51
CA SER A 64 -2.71 33.76 8.60
C SER A 64 -2.53 33.52 7.10
N LYS A 65 -1.62 32.62 6.69
CA LYS A 65 -1.44 32.17 5.30
C LYS A 65 -2.46 31.12 4.83
N PHE A 66 -3.22 30.48 5.71
CA PHE A 66 -4.28 29.54 5.30
C PHE A 66 -5.38 30.22 4.49
N HIS A 67 -5.58 31.53 4.66
CA HIS A 67 -6.58 32.32 3.95
C HIS A 67 -6.10 32.90 2.60
N GLN A 68 -4.88 32.62 2.14
CA GLN A 68 -4.27 33.31 0.99
C GLN A 68 -3.67 32.40 -0.10
N ALA A 69 -3.68 31.08 0.06
CA ALA A 69 -3.13 30.15 -0.91
C ALA A 69 -4.11 29.03 -1.26
N ASP A 70 -3.96 28.48 -2.45
CA ASP A 70 -4.77 27.36 -2.96
C ASP A 70 -4.37 26.05 -2.26
N TRP A 71 -4.79 25.89 -1.00
CA TRP A 71 -4.55 24.69 -0.21
C TRP A 71 -5.46 23.54 -0.66
N PHE A 72 -4.92 22.31 -0.68
CA PHE A 72 -5.65 21.08 -0.93
C PHE A 72 -5.51 20.13 0.27
N PHE A 73 -6.59 19.44 0.63
CA PHE A 73 -6.56 18.41 1.68
C PHE A 73 -6.58 17.01 1.06
N PHE A 74 -5.45 16.32 1.12
CA PHE A 74 -5.28 14.98 0.56
C PHE A 74 -5.49 13.90 1.62
N ILE A 75 -6.36 12.93 1.33
CA ILE A 75 -6.57 11.73 2.15
C ILE A 75 -6.15 10.52 1.32
N ASP A 76 -4.98 9.96 1.63
CA ASP A 76 -4.53 8.68 1.09
C ASP A 76 -5.20 7.50 1.83
N GLU A 77 -5.26 6.35 1.16
CA GLU A 77 -5.93 5.12 1.61
C GLU A 77 -7.33 5.35 2.20
N ALA A 78 -8.12 6.21 1.54
CA ALA A 78 -9.43 6.68 1.98
C ALA A 78 -10.43 5.54 2.31
N HIS A 79 -10.23 4.33 1.76
CA HIS A 79 -11.00 3.13 2.10
C HIS A 79 -10.98 2.79 3.60
N PHE A 80 -9.97 3.27 4.35
CA PHE A 80 -9.94 3.16 5.81
C PHE A 80 -11.02 3.99 6.50
N ILE A 81 -11.57 5.08 5.94
CA ILE A 81 -12.65 5.86 6.61
C ILE A 81 -13.85 4.97 7.01
N ILE A 82 -14.13 3.94 6.21
CA ILE A 82 -15.16 2.94 6.49
C ILE A 82 -14.54 1.71 7.18
N THR A 83 -13.54 1.08 6.57
CA THR A 83 -13.01 -0.22 7.05
C THR A 83 -12.21 -0.13 8.35
N ALA A 84 -11.76 1.06 8.75
CA ALA A 84 -11.12 1.34 10.02
C ALA A 84 -12.10 1.53 11.18
N ARG A 85 -13.42 1.53 10.95
CA ARG A 85 -14.44 1.63 12.01
C ARG A 85 -15.04 0.27 12.40
N GLU A 86 -14.87 -0.75 11.57
CA GLU A 86 -15.43 -2.08 11.81
C GLU A 86 -14.42 -2.97 12.55
N PRO A 87 -14.78 -3.55 13.72
CA PRO A 87 -13.95 -4.58 14.34
C PRO A 87 -13.94 -5.81 13.42
N LYS A 88 -12.74 -6.20 12.95
CA LYS A 88 -12.59 -7.42 12.14
C LYS A 88 -13.03 -8.62 12.98
N ALA A 89 -13.74 -9.59 12.37
CA ALA A 89 -14.22 -10.77 13.08
C ALA A 89 -13.11 -11.43 13.91
N GLY A 90 -13.33 -11.55 15.23
CA GLY A 90 -12.34 -12.07 16.18
C GLY A 90 -11.29 -11.06 16.68
N LYS A 91 -11.42 -9.76 16.40
CA LYS A 91 -10.55 -8.69 16.94
C LYS A 91 -11.37 -7.60 17.63
N GLU A 92 -11.12 -7.42 18.93
CA GLU A 92 -11.75 -6.36 19.73
C GLU A 92 -11.24 -4.96 19.37
N LEU A 93 -10.00 -4.86 18.89
CA LEU A 93 -9.36 -3.58 18.54
C LEU A 93 -9.65 -3.17 17.09
N VAL A 94 -10.28 -2.01 16.98
CA VAL A 94 -10.60 -1.30 15.75
C VAL A 94 -9.30 -0.77 15.11
N PHE A 95 -9.05 -1.13 13.84
CA PHE A 95 -7.79 -0.86 13.16
C PHE A 95 -7.76 0.57 12.61
N ARG A 96 -6.83 1.42 13.05
CA ARG A 96 -6.71 2.85 12.62
C ARG A 96 -7.92 3.73 12.97
N VAL A 97 -8.41 3.64 14.20
CA VAL A 97 -9.52 4.46 14.77
C VAL A 97 -9.49 5.92 14.31
N ALA A 98 -8.31 6.54 14.28
CA ALA A 98 -8.14 7.94 13.90
C ALA A 98 -8.68 8.29 12.47
N TYR A 99 -8.70 7.35 11.51
CA TYR A 99 -9.37 7.58 10.20
C TYR A 99 -10.88 7.82 10.35
N GLY A 100 -11.48 7.31 11.43
CA GLY A 100 -12.87 7.59 11.79
C GLY A 100 -13.12 9.03 12.22
N ASN A 101 -12.10 9.82 12.55
CA ASN A 101 -12.26 11.20 13.01
C ASN A 101 -11.89 12.23 11.93
N ILE A 102 -11.59 11.80 10.70
CA ILE A 102 -11.26 12.72 9.58
C ILE A 102 -12.39 13.74 9.34
N THR A 103 -13.66 13.36 9.53
CA THR A 103 -14.80 14.29 9.44
C THR A 103 -14.68 15.45 10.42
N GLU A 104 -14.15 15.25 11.63
CA GLU A 104 -13.96 16.31 12.64
C GLU A 104 -12.88 17.31 12.20
N VAL A 105 -11.87 16.85 11.46
CA VAL A 105 -10.86 17.72 10.83
C VAL A 105 -11.45 18.52 9.69
N LEU A 106 -12.21 17.87 8.80
CA LEU A 106 -12.84 18.57 7.67
C LEU A 106 -13.81 19.67 8.11
N VAL A 107 -14.51 19.48 9.24
CA VAL A 107 -15.39 20.50 9.85
C VAL A 107 -14.59 21.70 10.41
N GLN A 108 -13.30 21.53 10.74
CA GLN A 108 -12.41 22.61 11.19
C GLN A 108 -11.66 23.29 10.03
N LEU A 109 -11.56 22.65 8.87
CA LEU A 109 -11.06 23.29 7.66
C LEU A 109 -12.08 24.31 7.13
N LEU A 110 -11.60 25.34 6.45
CA LEU A 110 -12.46 26.32 5.79
C LEU A 110 -13.29 25.62 4.70
N LEU A 111 -14.55 26.02 4.57
CA LEU A 111 -15.53 25.45 3.62
C LEU A 111 -15.08 25.46 2.14
N GLU A 112 -14.01 26.18 1.82
CA GLU A 112 -13.49 26.40 0.47
C GLU A 112 -12.27 25.51 0.14
N VAL A 113 -11.72 24.74 1.10
CA VAL A 113 -10.56 23.87 0.87
C VAL A 113 -10.98 22.61 0.08
N PRO A 114 -10.47 22.38 -1.16
CA PRO A 114 -10.79 21.17 -1.90
C PRO A 114 -10.21 19.92 -1.24
N VAL A 115 -11.03 18.88 -1.13
CA VAL A 115 -10.65 17.57 -0.57
C VAL A 115 -10.45 16.57 -1.70
N ALA A 116 -9.29 15.92 -1.74
CA ALA A 116 -8.98 14.87 -2.70
C ALA A 116 -8.74 13.52 -1.99
N LEU A 117 -9.44 12.49 -2.46
CA LEU A 117 -9.47 11.15 -1.87
C LEU A 117 -8.75 10.16 -2.77
N PHE A 118 -7.72 9.49 -2.25
CA PHE A 118 -6.98 8.45 -2.97
C PHE A 118 -7.18 7.08 -2.31
N SER A 119 -7.33 6.03 -3.12
CA SER A 119 -7.34 4.64 -2.68
C SER A 119 -7.26 3.72 -3.90
N ALA A 120 -6.42 2.69 -3.85
CA ALA A 120 -6.39 1.65 -4.87
C ALA A 120 -7.59 0.68 -4.76
N THR A 121 -8.19 0.57 -3.59
CA THR A 121 -9.23 -0.40 -3.23
C THR A 121 -10.53 0.31 -2.85
N LEU A 122 -11.19 0.95 -3.82
CA LEU A 122 -12.41 1.72 -3.58
C LEU A 122 -13.59 1.33 -4.49
N PRO A 123 -14.38 0.31 -4.11
CA PRO A 123 -15.65 -0.01 -4.76
C PRO A 123 -16.63 1.17 -4.68
N GLN A 124 -17.49 1.34 -5.69
CA GLN A 124 -18.45 2.46 -5.74
C GLN A 124 -19.38 2.56 -4.52
N LEU A 125 -19.76 1.44 -3.91
CA LEU A 125 -20.56 1.43 -2.67
C LEU A 125 -19.78 2.06 -1.50
N MET A 126 -18.49 1.76 -1.39
CA MET A 126 -17.62 2.31 -0.36
C MET A 126 -17.32 3.80 -0.61
N LEU A 127 -17.12 4.22 -1.87
CA LEU A 127 -17.01 5.65 -2.22
C LEU A 127 -18.25 6.42 -1.74
N LYS A 128 -19.47 5.94 -2.03
CA LYS A 128 -20.72 6.57 -1.56
C LYS A 128 -20.79 6.65 -0.02
N GLN A 129 -20.30 5.64 0.69
CA GLN A 129 -20.23 5.66 2.15
C GLN A 129 -19.20 6.68 2.67
N ILE A 130 -18.04 6.80 2.03
CA ILE A 130 -17.01 7.80 2.39
C ILE A 130 -17.54 9.22 2.17
N ILE A 131 -18.06 9.53 0.97
CA ILE A 131 -18.59 10.85 0.63
C ILE A 131 -19.67 11.27 1.64
N LYS A 132 -20.59 10.35 1.98
CA LYS A 132 -21.58 10.57 3.05
C LYS A 132 -20.94 10.76 4.44
N SER A 133 -19.93 9.96 4.80
CA SER A 133 -19.27 10.06 6.12
C SER A 133 -18.44 11.33 6.28
N LEU A 134 -17.91 11.88 5.20
CA LEU A 134 -17.17 13.14 5.17
C LEU A 134 -18.08 14.37 4.96
N ASN A 135 -19.39 14.16 4.82
CA ASN A 135 -20.38 15.19 4.47
C ASN A 135 -20.04 15.97 3.18
N LEU A 136 -19.39 15.29 2.23
CA LEU A 136 -19.10 15.82 0.90
C LEU A 136 -20.33 15.62 -0.02
N SER A 137 -20.51 16.51 -1.00
CA SER A 137 -21.61 16.38 -1.97
C SER A 137 -21.14 15.67 -3.25
N MET A 138 -21.86 14.61 -3.63
CA MET A 138 -21.63 13.89 -4.89
C MET A 138 -21.79 14.80 -6.12
N ASP A 139 -22.64 15.83 -6.05
CA ASP A 139 -22.97 16.69 -7.20
C ASP A 139 -21.81 17.62 -7.61
N ILE A 140 -20.82 17.78 -6.74
CA ILE A 140 -19.58 18.56 -6.95
C ILE A 140 -18.32 17.70 -6.74
N THR A 141 -18.45 16.37 -6.72
CA THR A 141 -17.32 15.44 -6.55
C THR A 141 -16.95 14.82 -7.90
N ASP A 142 -15.86 15.30 -8.51
CA ASP A 142 -15.25 14.62 -9.65
C ASP A 142 -14.65 13.27 -9.22
N THR A 143 -14.93 12.21 -9.99
CA THR A 143 -14.48 10.84 -9.68
C THR A 143 -13.63 10.27 -10.82
N PHE A 144 -12.34 10.13 -10.59
CA PHE A 144 -11.38 9.56 -11.54
C PHE A 144 -11.15 8.06 -11.26
N MET A 145 -11.91 7.18 -11.91
CA MET A 145 -11.70 5.73 -11.81
C MET A 145 -10.76 5.24 -12.92
N LEU A 146 -9.53 4.88 -12.55
CA LEU A 146 -8.59 4.23 -13.47
C LEU A 146 -8.91 2.74 -13.60
N THR A 147 -8.76 2.20 -14.82
CA THR A 147 -8.92 0.76 -15.06
C THR A 147 -7.78 -0.03 -14.42
N THR A 148 -8.12 -1.18 -13.82
CA THR A 148 -7.13 -2.15 -13.34
C THR A 148 -6.51 -2.97 -14.48
N ASN A 149 -7.05 -2.87 -15.70
CA ASN A 149 -6.49 -3.54 -16.87
C ASN A 149 -5.08 -3.02 -17.18
N ARG A 150 -4.10 -3.93 -17.17
CA ARG A 150 -2.73 -3.67 -17.61
C ARG A 150 -2.51 -4.47 -18.90
N PRO A 151 -2.53 -3.84 -20.10
CA PRO A 151 -2.48 -4.56 -21.37
C PRO A 151 -1.16 -5.31 -21.61
N ASN A 152 -0.13 -5.04 -20.79
CA ASN A 152 1.15 -5.74 -20.74
C ASN A 152 1.18 -6.90 -19.73
N ILE A 153 0.06 -7.25 -19.09
CA ILE A 153 -0.08 -8.39 -18.17
C ILE A 153 -1.00 -9.43 -18.80
N SER A 154 -0.50 -10.65 -18.97
CA SER A 154 -1.29 -11.82 -19.37
C SER A 154 -1.63 -12.65 -18.15
N HIS A 155 -2.92 -12.94 -17.95
CA HIS A 155 -3.39 -13.85 -16.90
C HIS A 155 -3.49 -15.27 -17.45
N THR A 156 -2.97 -16.25 -16.72
CA THR A 156 -3.09 -17.68 -17.04
C THR A 156 -3.34 -18.49 -15.78
N VAL A 157 -3.99 -19.64 -15.93
CA VAL A 157 -4.23 -20.61 -14.85
C VAL A 157 -3.66 -21.94 -15.32
N ILE A 158 -2.64 -22.43 -14.61
CA ILE A 158 -1.98 -23.69 -14.92
C ILE A 158 -2.47 -24.73 -13.90
N PRO A 159 -3.16 -25.82 -14.33
CA PRO A 159 -3.57 -26.87 -13.40
C PRO A 159 -2.34 -27.59 -12.86
N MET A 160 -2.31 -27.81 -11.55
CA MET A 160 -1.25 -28.59 -10.90
C MET A 160 -1.52 -30.08 -11.05
N VAL A 161 -0.47 -30.86 -11.30
CA VAL A 161 -0.51 -32.31 -11.24
C VAL A 161 -0.40 -32.74 -9.77
N ASP A 162 -1.34 -33.59 -9.34
CA ASP A 162 -1.53 -34.13 -8.00
C ASP A 162 -1.83 -33.08 -6.90
N SER A 163 -0.83 -32.27 -6.51
CA SER A 163 -0.96 -31.33 -5.39
C SER A 163 0.06 -30.20 -5.46
N ILE A 164 -0.19 -29.12 -4.72
CA ILE A 164 0.75 -27.99 -4.55
C ILE A 164 2.11 -28.40 -3.94
N LYS A 165 2.16 -29.55 -3.25
CA LYS A 165 3.41 -30.13 -2.70
C LYS A 165 4.28 -30.79 -3.78
N ASN A 166 3.72 -31.10 -4.95
CA ASN A 166 4.48 -31.58 -6.10
C ASN A 166 5.20 -30.40 -6.76
N LEU A 167 6.41 -30.10 -6.27
CA LEU A 167 7.21 -28.95 -6.73
C LEU A 167 7.61 -29.03 -8.21
N SER A 168 7.52 -30.20 -8.86
CA SER A 168 7.77 -30.33 -10.30
C SER A 168 6.80 -29.52 -11.17
N ASN A 169 5.61 -29.21 -10.63
CA ASN A 169 4.67 -28.24 -11.22
C ASN A 169 5.27 -26.84 -11.43
N LEU A 170 6.38 -26.50 -10.74
CA LEU A 170 7.06 -25.20 -10.86
C LEU A 170 8.27 -25.23 -11.81
N LYS A 171 8.59 -26.38 -12.42
CA LYS A 171 9.77 -26.50 -13.30
C LYS A 171 9.71 -25.57 -14.51
N PHE A 172 8.51 -25.24 -15.01
CA PHE A 172 8.32 -24.31 -16.13
C PHE A 172 8.78 -22.87 -15.83
N LEU A 173 8.98 -22.51 -14.56
CA LEU A 173 9.51 -21.20 -14.15
C LEU A 173 10.99 -21.03 -14.51
N VAL A 174 11.71 -22.12 -14.70
CA VAL A 174 13.11 -22.12 -15.11
C VAL A 174 13.18 -22.51 -16.58
N SER A 175 13.39 -21.52 -17.44
CA SER A 175 13.59 -21.74 -18.88
C SER A 175 14.89 -22.51 -19.12
N VAL A 176 14.76 -23.78 -19.53
CA VAL A 176 15.87 -24.65 -19.94
C VAL A 176 15.67 -25.00 -21.43
N PRO A 177 16.70 -24.95 -22.28
CA PRO A 177 18.11 -24.74 -21.97
C PRO A 177 18.51 -23.27 -21.80
N PHE A 178 19.26 -22.98 -20.74
CA PHE A 178 20.01 -21.74 -20.60
C PHE A 178 21.30 -21.85 -21.43
N ASN A 179 21.26 -21.39 -22.69
CA ASN A 179 22.41 -21.35 -23.57
C ASN A 179 23.05 -19.95 -23.55
N PRO A 180 24.27 -19.76 -23.00
CA PRO A 180 25.05 -18.55 -23.24
C PRO A 180 25.23 -18.31 -24.75
N PRO A 181 25.18 -17.06 -25.25
CA PRO A 181 25.17 -15.80 -24.50
C PRO A 181 23.76 -15.22 -24.24
N MET A 182 22.73 -16.04 -23.99
CA MET A 182 21.40 -15.51 -23.66
C MET A 182 21.43 -14.60 -22.43
N SER A 183 20.66 -13.51 -22.51
CA SER A 183 20.35 -12.65 -21.38
C SER A 183 19.73 -13.46 -20.24
N TYR A 184 20.09 -13.11 -19.00
CA TYR A 184 19.40 -13.57 -17.80
C TYR A 184 17.86 -13.46 -17.97
N PRO A 185 17.06 -14.43 -17.49
CA PRO A 185 15.62 -14.24 -17.37
C PRO A 185 15.29 -12.95 -16.55
N PRO A 186 14.15 -12.23 -16.76
CA PRO A 186 13.94 -10.87 -16.23
C PRO A 186 13.86 -10.69 -14.68
N LYS A 187 12.70 -10.44 -14.04
CA LYS A 187 12.56 -10.47 -12.55
C LYS A 187 11.23 -11.09 -12.09
N LEU A 188 11.26 -12.14 -11.27
CA LEU A 188 10.09 -12.94 -10.87
C LEU A 188 9.71 -12.75 -9.41
N ILE A 189 8.42 -12.83 -9.14
CA ILE A 189 7.86 -12.82 -7.79
C ILE A 189 6.91 -14.00 -7.70
N ILE A 190 7.15 -14.89 -6.74
CA ILE A 190 6.30 -16.04 -6.44
C ILE A 190 5.67 -15.81 -5.07
N PHE A 191 4.35 -15.72 -5.02
CA PHE A 191 3.60 -15.65 -3.76
C PHE A 191 3.34 -17.06 -3.22
N ILE A 192 3.65 -17.27 -1.93
CA ILE A 192 3.51 -18.57 -1.27
C ILE A 192 3.12 -18.33 0.20
N ASP A 193 1.87 -18.65 0.54
CA ASP A 193 1.26 -18.35 1.85
C ASP A 193 2.07 -18.94 3.02
N HIS A 194 2.62 -20.14 2.87
CA HIS A 194 3.30 -20.83 3.97
C HIS A 194 4.83 -20.76 3.91
N LYS A 195 5.46 -20.24 4.96
CA LYS A 195 6.93 -20.04 5.06
C LYS A 195 7.76 -21.30 4.79
N LEU A 196 7.33 -22.48 5.25
CA LEU A 196 8.08 -23.73 4.99
C LEU A 196 7.93 -24.18 3.53
N SER A 197 6.76 -23.94 2.92
CA SER A 197 6.52 -24.19 1.50
C SER A 197 7.36 -23.24 0.64
N MET A 198 7.45 -21.97 1.03
CA MET A 198 8.34 -20.99 0.39
C MET A 198 9.80 -21.44 0.39
N ALA A 199 10.32 -21.92 1.53
CA ALA A 199 11.67 -22.44 1.63
C ALA A 199 11.88 -23.74 0.81
N ALA A 200 10.85 -24.58 0.69
CA ALA A 200 10.89 -25.78 -0.15
C ALA A 200 10.94 -25.43 -1.65
N VAL A 201 10.09 -24.51 -2.10
CA VAL A 201 10.07 -23.99 -3.48
C VAL A 201 11.41 -23.32 -3.82
N ALA A 202 11.93 -22.46 -2.96
CA ALA A 202 13.22 -21.80 -3.18
C ALA A 202 14.36 -22.82 -3.38
N ARG A 203 14.45 -23.85 -2.53
CA ARG A 203 15.45 -24.92 -2.69
C ARG A 203 15.24 -25.71 -3.98
N TYR A 204 14.00 -26.07 -4.32
CA TYR A 204 13.70 -26.82 -5.53
C TYR A 204 14.04 -26.04 -6.81
N LEU A 205 13.68 -24.77 -6.89
CA LEU A 205 14.03 -23.92 -8.03
C LEU A 205 15.54 -23.74 -8.15
N ASN A 206 16.27 -23.61 -7.03
CA ASN A 206 17.75 -23.65 -7.05
C ASN A 206 18.31 -24.95 -7.66
N THR A 207 17.75 -26.12 -7.32
CA THR A 207 18.19 -27.40 -7.94
C THR A 207 17.83 -27.52 -9.43
N CYS A 208 16.95 -26.66 -9.95
CA CYS A 208 16.62 -26.59 -11.37
C CYS A 208 17.52 -25.61 -12.16
N LEU A 209 18.27 -24.74 -11.48
CA LEU A 209 19.17 -23.77 -12.10
C LEU A 209 20.54 -24.41 -12.46
N PRO A 210 21.22 -23.96 -13.53
CA PRO A 210 22.62 -24.31 -13.78
C PRO A 210 23.54 -23.84 -12.65
N GLU A 211 24.56 -24.63 -12.30
CA GLU A 211 25.54 -24.30 -11.23
C GLU A 211 26.16 -22.90 -11.40
N ALA A 212 26.42 -22.50 -12.64
CA ALA A 212 27.00 -21.20 -13.00
C ALA A 212 26.18 -19.96 -12.55
N VAL A 213 24.92 -20.13 -12.13
CA VAL A 213 24.06 -19.02 -11.62
C VAL A 213 23.60 -19.22 -10.16
N HIS A 214 24.06 -20.26 -9.45
CA HIS A 214 23.58 -20.57 -8.09
C HIS A 214 23.89 -19.48 -7.05
N SER A 215 24.97 -18.70 -7.21
CA SER A 215 25.45 -17.79 -6.17
C SER A 215 24.67 -16.47 -6.04
N ASN A 216 23.94 -16.05 -7.09
CA ASN A 216 23.51 -14.65 -7.25
C ASN A 216 21.98 -14.44 -7.44
N MET A 217 21.17 -15.51 -7.46
CA MET A 217 19.85 -15.46 -8.12
C MET A 217 18.61 -15.52 -7.21
N LEU A 218 18.68 -16.16 -6.04
CA LEU A 218 17.52 -16.29 -5.15
C LEU A 218 17.70 -15.46 -3.88
N THR A 219 16.76 -14.54 -3.62
CA THR A 219 16.72 -13.78 -2.37
C THR A 219 15.36 -13.97 -1.71
N THR A 220 15.33 -14.71 -0.61
CA THR A 220 14.12 -14.89 0.20
C THR A 220 13.83 -13.61 0.98
N PHE A 221 12.66 -13.00 0.78
CA PHE A 221 12.18 -11.89 1.61
C PHE A 221 11.06 -12.40 2.52
N GLN A 222 10.95 -11.81 3.72
CA GLN A 222 9.83 -12.07 4.61
C GLN A 222 9.03 -10.78 4.79
N GLY A 223 7.75 -10.80 4.41
CA GLY A 223 6.82 -9.69 4.65
C GLY A 223 6.57 -9.50 6.15
N ILE A 224 6.34 -8.25 6.56
CA ILE A 224 6.21 -7.86 7.99
C ILE A 224 4.76 -7.97 8.50
N ASN A 225 3.78 -8.32 7.67
CA ASN A 225 2.40 -8.54 8.10
C ASN A 225 1.91 -9.98 7.90
N VAL A 226 0.98 -10.36 8.77
CA VAL A 226 0.57 -11.75 9.06
C VAL A 226 -0.04 -12.44 7.82
N THR A 227 0.20 -13.76 7.73
CA THR A 227 -0.15 -14.76 6.69
C THR A 227 0.68 -14.82 5.42
N ASP A 228 1.19 -13.72 4.85
CA ASP A 228 1.70 -13.77 3.46
C ASP A 228 3.23 -13.69 3.38
N VAL A 229 3.88 -14.70 2.79
CA VAL A 229 5.35 -14.72 2.59
C VAL A 229 5.70 -14.63 1.10
N ARG A 230 6.72 -13.83 0.76
CA ARG A 230 7.04 -13.46 -0.64
C ARG A 230 8.42 -13.99 -1.05
N LEU A 231 8.45 -14.94 -1.98
CA LEU A 231 9.71 -15.38 -2.58
C LEU A 231 10.04 -14.50 -3.80
N VAL A 232 11.12 -13.71 -3.71
CA VAL A 232 11.64 -12.97 -4.86
C VAL A 232 12.75 -13.80 -5.51
N VAL A 233 12.38 -14.51 -6.56
CA VAL A 233 13.31 -15.21 -7.45
C VAL A 233 13.73 -14.19 -8.51
N GLN A 234 15.00 -13.78 -8.58
CA GLN A 234 15.39 -12.67 -9.48
C GLN A 234 15.47 -13.08 -10.96
N PHE A 235 14.37 -13.59 -11.54
CA PHE A 235 14.27 -14.14 -12.90
C PHE A 235 12.82 -14.29 -13.44
N GLY A 236 12.24 -13.31 -14.14
CA GLY A 236 11.03 -13.51 -14.96
C GLY A 236 9.87 -12.51 -14.84
N VAL A 237 8.84 -12.92 -14.09
CA VAL A 237 7.40 -12.62 -14.28
C VAL A 237 6.69 -12.54 -12.90
N THR A 238 5.53 -11.91 -12.74
CA THR A 238 4.77 -12.03 -11.48
C THR A 238 3.83 -13.24 -11.52
N ILE A 239 3.92 -14.15 -10.55
CA ILE A 239 3.09 -15.36 -10.46
C ILE A 239 2.53 -15.53 -9.06
N ASP A 240 1.22 -15.67 -8.98
CA ASP A 240 0.47 -15.93 -7.77
C ASP A 240 0.05 -17.41 -7.71
N ILE A 241 0.20 -18.05 -6.55
CA ILE A 241 -0.07 -19.48 -6.35
C ILE A 241 -1.09 -19.65 -5.24
N CYS A 242 -2.36 -19.63 -5.60
CA CYS A 242 -3.48 -19.80 -4.67
C CYS A 242 -4.00 -21.25 -4.67
N GLU A 243 -4.04 -21.88 -3.50
CA GLU A 243 -4.66 -23.19 -3.29
C GLU A 243 -6.19 -23.03 -3.22
N ARG A 244 -6.91 -23.55 -4.21
CA ARG A 244 -8.38 -23.71 -4.14
C ARG A 244 -8.73 -25.13 -3.75
N GLU A 245 -9.05 -25.35 -2.49
CA GLU A 245 -9.72 -26.57 -2.06
C GLU A 245 -11.08 -26.70 -2.79
N GLN A 246 -11.15 -27.62 -3.75
CA GLN A 246 -12.43 -28.04 -4.31
C GLN A 246 -13.09 -28.99 -3.31
N HIS A 247 -13.90 -28.44 -2.40
CA HIS A 247 -14.87 -29.25 -1.67
C HIS A 247 -15.90 -29.81 -2.67
N ALA A 248 -15.65 -31.04 -3.12
CA ALA A 248 -16.64 -31.84 -3.83
C ALA A 248 -17.87 -32.02 -2.93
N ARG A 249 -19.04 -31.74 -3.50
CA ARG A 249 -20.36 -32.08 -2.94
C ARG A 249 -20.85 -33.38 -3.56
#